data_AF-A0A7X8XQ18-F1
#
_entry.id   AF-A0A7X8XQ18-F1
#
_cell.length_a   1.000
_cell.length_b   1.000
_cell.length_c   1.000
_cell.angle_alpha   90.00
_cell.angle_beta   90.00
_cell.angle_gamma   90.00
#
_symmetry.space_group_name_H-M   'P 1'
#
loop_
_entity.id
_entity.type
_entity.pdbx_description
1 polymer ?
#
loop_
_entity_poly.entity_id
_entity_poly.type
_entity_poly.pdbx_seq_one_letter_code
_entity_poly.pdbx_strand_id
1 'polypeptide(L)'
;MLHYLVGDPTQPQVQGNQIVAHIGDDGGRWQSCSVPRNWPLVRKAWRAWQEEPGFALGETQFVPITPDFCIASMVAGHAGDRPCPDGRFPLRLPALRKCLRAVAEEAFRMQASVHLARLPEWPAIEAILLEELAPRLEVYVYDEPPPEA
;
A
#
# COMPACT_ATOMS: atom_id res chain seq x y z
N MET A 1 13.27 -7.26 7.71
CA MET A 1 12.51 -7.76 8.89
C MET A 1 11.07 -7.25 8.84
N LEU A 2 10.12 -7.93 9.50
CA LEU A 2 8.71 -7.48 9.60
C LEU A 2 8.43 -6.97 11.02
N HIS A 3 7.87 -5.77 11.12
CA HIS A 3 7.58 -5.06 12.37
C HIS A 3 6.12 -4.70 12.48
N TYR A 4 5.59 -4.71 13.70
CA TYR A 4 4.23 -4.29 14.01
C TYR A 4 4.25 -3.06 14.90
N LEU A 5 3.55 -2.02 14.47
CA LEU A 5 3.43 -0.75 15.18
C LEU A 5 1.95 -0.38 15.29
N VAL A 6 1.60 0.42 16.30
CA VAL A 6 0.28 1.07 16.37
C VAL A 6 0.43 2.49 15.85
N GLY A 7 -0.40 2.91 14.91
CA GLY A 7 -0.40 4.28 14.39
C GLY A 7 -0.85 4.42 12.94
N ASP A 8 -0.61 5.60 12.37
CA ASP A 8 -0.93 5.90 10.97
C ASP A 8 0.28 5.58 10.07
N PRO A 9 0.17 4.61 9.12
CA PRO A 9 1.27 4.28 8.20
C PRO A 9 1.67 5.45 7.31
N THR A 10 0.82 6.46 7.22
CA THR A 10 1.03 7.62 6.38
C THR A 10 1.86 8.73 7.07
N GLN A 11 2.15 8.55 8.36
CA GLN A 11 3.09 9.36 9.13
C GLN A 11 4.15 8.46 9.79
N PRO A 12 4.97 7.77 8.99
CA PRO A 12 5.94 6.85 9.54
C PRO A 12 7.00 7.60 10.38
N GLN A 13 7.26 7.08 11.58
CA GLN A 13 8.20 7.65 12.55
C GLN A 13 9.57 6.97 12.51
N VAL A 14 9.95 6.45 11.35
CA VAL A 14 11.20 5.75 11.12
C VAL A 14 12.13 6.63 10.30
N GLN A 15 13.43 6.56 10.55
CA GLN A 15 14.43 7.33 9.80
C GLN A 15 14.77 6.64 8.46
N GLY A 16 15.18 7.45 7.47
CA GLY A 16 15.64 6.98 6.17
C GLY A 16 14.59 7.10 5.07
N ASN A 17 14.91 6.55 3.91
CA ASN A 17 14.02 6.56 2.76
C ASN A 17 12.82 5.65 3.01
N GLN A 18 11.64 6.06 2.57
CA GLN A 18 10.38 5.44 2.96
C GLN A 18 9.43 5.32 1.78
N ILE A 19 8.80 4.15 1.67
CA ILE A 19 7.68 3.90 0.76
C ILE A 19 6.45 3.57 1.59
N VAL A 20 5.40 4.38 1.49
CA VAL A 20 4.09 4.05 2.07
C VAL A 20 3.22 3.43 0.99
N ALA A 21 2.83 2.17 1.20
CA ALA A 21 1.99 1.42 0.29
C ALA A 21 0.52 1.48 0.73
N HIS A 22 -0.37 1.76 -0.22
CA HIS A 22 -1.81 1.64 -0.04
C HIS A 22 -2.42 0.89 -1.22
N ILE A 23 -3.69 0.49 -1.07
CA ILE A 23 -4.38 -0.35 -2.03
C ILE A 23 -5.58 0.39 -2.60
N GLY A 24 -5.80 0.20 -3.89
CA GLY A 24 -7.03 0.50 -4.60
C GLY A 24 -7.57 -0.70 -5.36
N ASP A 25 -8.67 -0.49 -6.06
CA ASP A 25 -9.22 -1.45 -7.02
C ASP A 25 -9.07 -0.98 -8.47
N ASP A 26 -9.30 -1.91 -9.41
CA ASP A 26 -9.29 -1.65 -10.85
C ASP A 26 -10.49 -0.81 -11.34
N GLY A 27 -11.34 -0.33 -10.43
CA GLY A 27 -12.39 0.66 -10.68
C GLY A 27 -12.02 2.06 -10.18
N GLY A 28 -10.79 2.24 -9.66
CA GLY A 28 -10.30 3.54 -9.21
C GLY A 28 -10.66 3.91 -7.77
N ARG A 29 -11.29 3.01 -7.01
CA ARG A 29 -11.58 3.20 -5.58
C ARG A 29 -10.34 2.87 -4.75
N TRP A 30 -10.32 3.38 -3.52
CA TRP A 30 -9.17 3.28 -2.60
C TRP A 30 -9.61 2.56 -1.35
N GLN A 31 -8.73 1.73 -0.80
CA GLN A 31 -8.89 1.09 0.48
C GLN A 31 -8.33 2.02 1.56
N SER A 32 -9.21 2.48 2.45
CA SER A 32 -8.96 3.55 3.43
C SER A 32 -8.69 4.93 2.82
N CYS A 33 -9.24 5.96 3.47
CA CYS A 33 -9.23 7.33 2.93
C CYS A 33 -8.00 8.15 3.34
N SER A 34 -7.05 7.62 4.12
CA SER A 34 -5.97 8.42 4.74
C SER A 34 -4.95 8.93 3.70
N VAL A 35 -4.41 8.06 2.85
CA VAL A 35 -3.42 8.47 1.84
C VAL A 35 -3.96 9.52 0.86
N PRO A 36 -5.09 9.30 0.17
CA PRO A 36 -5.56 10.26 -0.82
C PRO A 36 -5.99 11.59 -0.21
N ARG A 37 -6.37 11.58 1.07
CA ARG A 37 -6.75 12.77 1.85
C ARG A 37 -5.52 13.60 2.21
N ASN A 38 -4.46 12.97 2.67
CA ASN A 38 -3.26 13.64 3.14
C ASN A 38 -2.35 14.11 1.98
N TRP A 39 -2.37 13.43 0.82
CA TRP A 39 -1.58 13.81 -0.36
C TRP A 39 -2.45 14.03 -1.61
N PRO A 40 -2.90 15.28 -1.88
CA PRO A 40 -3.67 15.61 -3.08
C PRO A 40 -2.96 15.26 -4.40
N LEU A 41 -1.62 15.30 -4.42
CA LEU A 41 -0.80 14.90 -5.57
C LEU A 41 -1.03 13.44 -5.96
N VAL A 42 -1.07 12.53 -4.98
CA VAL A 42 -1.30 11.09 -5.19
C VAL A 42 -2.68 10.87 -5.79
N ARG A 43 -3.69 11.57 -5.27
CA ARG A 43 -5.06 11.51 -5.81
C ARG A 43 -5.11 11.95 -7.27
N LYS A 44 -4.39 13.02 -7.64
CA LYS A 44 -4.31 13.51 -9.01
C LYS A 44 -3.59 12.49 -9.91
N ALA A 45 -2.47 11.94 -9.46
CA ALA A 45 -1.68 10.96 -10.20
C ALA A 45 -2.47 9.67 -10.48
N TRP A 46 -3.22 9.18 -9.48
CA TRP A 46 -4.06 7.98 -9.63
C TRP A 46 -5.22 8.20 -10.60
N ARG A 47 -5.88 9.37 -10.55
CA ARG A 47 -6.94 9.71 -11.51
C ARG A 47 -6.41 9.85 -12.94
N ALA A 48 -5.22 10.41 -13.13
CA ALA A 48 -4.59 10.46 -14.44
C ALA A 48 -4.25 9.05 -14.94
N TRP A 49 -3.72 8.20 -14.04
CA TRP A 49 -3.36 6.84 -14.36
C TRP A 49 -4.55 5.96 -14.73
N GLN A 50 -5.73 6.17 -14.13
CA GLN A 50 -6.98 5.46 -14.49
C GLN A 50 -7.37 5.57 -15.97
N GLU A 51 -6.97 6.64 -16.64
CA GLU A 51 -7.25 6.86 -18.06
C GLU A 51 -6.20 6.17 -18.97
N GLU A 52 -5.14 5.62 -18.38
CA GLU A 52 -4.05 4.95 -19.09
C GLU A 52 -4.27 3.43 -19.15
N PRO A 53 -3.85 2.75 -20.25
CA PRO A 53 -3.95 1.30 -20.37
C PRO A 53 -3.21 0.51 -19.28
N GLY A 54 -2.30 1.16 -18.55
CA GLY A 54 -1.54 0.56 -17.45
C GLY A 54 -2.31 0.45 -16.13
N PHE A 55 -3.52 1.01 -16.03
CA PHE A 55 -4.34 0.87 -14.83
C PHE A 55 -5.06 -0.47 -14.81
N ALA A 56 -4.44 -1.47 -14.19
CA ALA A 56 -4.94 -2.83 -14.16
C ALA A 56 -4.62 -3.56 -12.84
N LEU A 57 -5.38 -4.63 -12.56
CA LEU A 57 -5.10 -5.52 -11.43
C LEU A 57 -3.65 -6.00 -11.43
N GLY A 58 -2.98 -5.81 -10.30
CA GLY A 58 -1.60 -6.21 -10.07
C GLY A 58 -0.57 -5.17 -10.47
N GLU A 59 -0.99 -4.00 -10.94
CA GLU A 59 -0.10 -2.88 -11.26
C GLU A 59 0.07 -1.95 -10.06
N THR A 60 1.20 -1.24 -10.02
CA THR A 60 1.56 -0.31 -8.95
C THR A 60 2.10 0.99 -9.53
N GLN A 61 1.56 2.12 -9.08
CA GLN A 61 2.07 3.45 -9.39
C GLN A 61 2.87 3.99 -8.21
N PHE A 62 4.10 4.45 -8.47
CA PHE A 62 4.94 5.13 -7.51
C PHE A 62 4.84 6.65 -7.71
N VAL A 63 4.51 7.37 -6.65
CA VAL A 63 4.37 8.83 -6.65
C VAL A 63 5.38 9.41 -5.65
N PRO A 64 6.51 9.96 -6.12
CA PRO A 64 7.46 10.65 -5.26
C PRO A 64 6.82 11.90 -4.64
N ILE A 65 6.95 12.07 -3.32
CA ILE A 65 6.48 13.26 -2.60
C ILE A 65 7.68 14.15 -2.25
N THR A 66 8.74 13.53 -1.75
CA THR A 66 10.06 14.13 -1.49
C THR A 66 11.14 13.18 -2.02
N PRO A 67 12.43 13.57 -2.07
CA PRO A 67 13.50 12.68 -2.52
C PRO A 67 13.64 11.37 -1.72
N ASP A 68 13.21 11.38 -0.47
CA ASP A 68 13.28 10.28 0.50
C ASP A 68 11.91 9.65 0.82
N PHE A 69 10.80 10.17 0.28
CA PHE A 69 9.45 9.66 0.58
C PHE A 69 8.62 9.46 -0.68
N CYS A 70 8.10 8.24 -0.84
CA CYS A 70 7.32 7.82 -1.99
C CYS A 70 6.02 7.14 -1.55
N ILE A 71 4.95 7.34 -2.31
CA ILE A 71 3.70 6.60 -2.13
C ILE A 71 3.58 5.55 -3.23
N ALA A 72 3.37 4.30 -2.83
CA ALA A 72 3.06 3.20 -3.74
C ALA A 72 1.55 2.95 -3.74
N SER A 73 0.91 3.14 -4.90
CA SER A 73 -0.51 2.93 -5.11
C SER A 73 -0.74 1.62 -5.85
N MET A 74 -1.23 0.60 -5.14
CA MET A 74 -1.32 -0.78 -5.64
C MET A 74 -2.76 -1.12 -6.06
N VAL A 75 -2.95 -1.67 -7.25
CA VAL A 75 -4.29 -2.12 -7.71
C VAL A 75 -4.45 -3.60 -7.38
N ALA A 76 -5.13 -3.92 -6.27
CA ALA A 76 -5.30 -5.30 -5.81
C ALA A 76 -6.76 -5.69 -5.50
N GLY A 77 -7.68 -4.72 -5.49
CA GLY A 77 -9.12 -4.99 -5.43
C GLY A 77 -9.76 -5.05 -6.82
N HIS A 78 -10.95 -5.64 -6.90
CA HIS A 78 -11.74 -5.67 -8.13
C HIS A 78 -13.00 -4.80 -8.01
N ALA A 79 -13.29 -4.01 -9.03
CA ALA A 79 -14.37 -3.04 -9.11
C ALA A 79 -15.75 -3.67 -8.91
N GLY A 80 -15.90 -4.93 -9.35
CA GLY A 80 -17.12 -5.72 -9.20
C GLY A 80 -17.44 -6.11 -7.76
N ASP A 81 -16.45 -6.07 -6.85
CA ASP A 81 -16.68 -6.37 -5.45
C ASP A 81 -17.34 -5.19 -4.74
N ARG A 82 -18.22 -5.50 -3.79
CA ARG A 82 -18.80 -4.50 -2.91
C ARG A 82 -17.85 -4.22 -1.75
N PRO A 83 -17.56 -2.94 -1.45
CA PRO A 83 -16.90 -2.59 -0.21
C PRO A 83 -17.73 -3.01 1.01
N CYS A 84 -17.04 -3.46 2.05
CA CYS A 84 -17.55 -3.60 3.41
C CYS A 84 -17.95 -2.22 3.98
N PRO A 85 -18.78 -2.20 5.05
CA PRO A 85 -19.21 -0.94 5.68
C PRO A 85 -18.08 -0.02 6.16
N ASP A 86 -16.91 -0.59 6.46
CA ASP A 86 -15.69 0.12 6.87
C ASP A 86 -14.86 0.64 5.67
N GLY A 87 -15.37 0.48 4.44
CA GLY A 87 -14.72 0.91 3.21
C GLY A 87 -13.64 -0.04 2.68
N ARG A 88 -13.41 -1.20 3.31
CA ARG A 88 -12.48 -2.22 2.80
C ARG A 88 -13.15 -3.09 1.73
N PHE A 89 -12.39 -3.67 0.80
CA PHE A 89 -12.91 -4.63 -0.18
C PHE A 89 -12.00 -5.88 -0.26
N PRO A 90 -12.52 -7.00 -0.78
CA PRO A 90 -11.74 -8.23 -0.96
C PRO A 90 -10.50 -8.01 -1.83
N LEU A 91 -9.40 -8.66 -1.47
CA LEU A 91 -8.13 -8.53 -2.19
C LEU A 91 -7.89 -9.74 -3.08
N ARG A 92 -7.43 -9.50 -4.31
CA ARG A 92 -6.95 -10.54 -5.20
C ARG A 92 -5.49 -10.84 -4.84
N LEU A 93 -5.25 -11.86 -4.01
CA LEU A 93 -3.89 -12.20 -3.53
C LEU A 93 -2.82 -12.32 -4.63
N PRO A 94 -3.09 -12.90 -5.82
CA PRO A 94 -2.10 -12.92 -6.91
C PRO A 94 -1.74 -11.51 -7.40
N ALA A 95 -2.72 -10.61 -7.51
CA ALA A 95 -2.50 -9.22 -7.89
C ALA A 95 -1.75 -8.46 -6.80
N LEU A 96 -2.12 -8.66 -5.53
CA LEU A 96 -1.41 -8.08 -4.39
C LEU A 96 0.04 -8.53 -4.34
N ARG A 97 0.32 -9.83 -4.53
CA ARG A 97 1.70 -10.35 -4.58
C ARG A 97 2.50 -9.70 -5.71
N LYS A 98 1.91 -9.51 -6.89
CA LYS A 98 2.56 -8.80 -8.00
C LYS A 98 2.89 -7.35 -7.62
N CYS A 99 1.94 -6.63 -7.02
CA CYS A 99 2.18 -5.27 -6.54
C CYS A 99 3.30 -5.21 -5.50
N LEU A 100 3.26 -6.10 -4.50
CA LEU A 100 4.25 -6.16 -3.43
C LEU A 100 5.66 -6.47 -3.95
N ARG A 101 5.79 -7.29 -5.00
CA ARG A 101 7.08 -7.49 -5.69
C ARG A 101 7.60 -6.20 -6.33
N ALA A 102 6.74 -5.45 -7.03
CA ALA A 102 7.13 -4.16 -7.60
C ALA A 102 7.55 -3.18 -6.49
N VAL A 103 6.82 -3.14 -5.37
CA VAL A 103 7.19 -2.34 -4.20
C VAL A 103 8.54 -2.79 -3.63
N ALA A 104 8.80 -4.09 -3.55
CA ALA A 104 10.08 -4.60 -3.07
C ALA A 104 11.25 -4.16 -3.96
N GLU A 105 11.09 -4.23 -5.27
CA GLU A 105 12.09 -3.78 -6.25
C GLU A 105 12.36 -2.28 -6.14
N GLU A 106 11.32 -1.47 -6.00
CA GLU A 106 11.44 -0.02 -5.81
C GLU A 106 12.13 0.32 -4.49
N ALA A 107 11.67 -0.29 -3.39
CA ALA A 107 12.22 -0.07 -2.06
C ALA A 107 13.70 -0.46 -2.00
N PHE A 108 14.08 -1.58 -2.63
CA PHE A 108 15.48 -1.98 -2.71
C PHE A 108 16.33 -0.95 -3.46
N ARG A 109 15.83 -0.41 -4.58
CA ARG A 109 16.54 0.61 -5.37
C ARG A 109 16.70 1.92 -4.60
N MET A 110 15.66 2.30 -3.87
CA MET A 110 15.65 3.50 -3.03
C MET A 110 16.38 3.31 -1.69
N GLN A 111 16.80 2.09 -1.34
CA GLN A 111 17.24 1.74 0.01
C GLN A 111 16.22 2.17 1.09
N ALA A 112 14.94 1.95 0.80
CA ALA A 112 13.82 2.41 1.60
C ALA A 112 13.18 1.30 2.43
N SER A 113 12.59 1.68 3.57
CA SER A 113 11.65 0.83 4.30
C SER A 113 10.25 0.92 3.69
N VAL A 114 9.45 -0.13 3.89
CA VAL A 114 8.07 -0.21 3.40
C VAL A 114 7.10 -0.11 4.56
N HIS A 115 6.08 0.73 4.42
CA HIS A 115 5.09 1.02 5.45
C HIS A 115 3.68 0.78 4.90
N LEU A 116 2.85 0.02 5.62
CA LEU A 116 1.48 -0.26 5.20
C LEU A 116 0.55 -0.49 6.41
N ALA A 117 -0.73 -0.16 6.24
CA ALA A 117 -1.75 -0.54 7.22
C ALA A 117 -1.93 -2.06 7.25
N ARG A 118 -2.41 -2.60 8.38
CA ARG A 118 -2.89 -3.98 8.42
C ARG A 118 -4.06 -4.16 7.46
N LEU A 119 -3.92 -5.18 6.60
CA LEU A 119 -4.87 -5.50 5.53
C LEU A 119 -5.82 -6.65 5.93
N PRO A 120 -6.99 -6.77 5.28
CA PRO A 120 -7.86 -7.94 5.42
C PRO A 120 -7.15 -9.23 5.03
N GLU A 121 -7.59 -10.38 5.53
CA GLU A 121 -6.98 -11.69 5.19
C GLU A 121 -5.50 -11.79 5.59
N TRP A 122 -5.17 -11.18 6.75
CA TRP A 122 -3.81 -10.96 7.22
C TRP A 122 -2.87 -12.19 7.16
N PRO A 123 -3.25 -13.42 7.58
CA PRO A 123 -2.32 -14.55 7.56
C PRO A 123 -1.72 -14.84 6.17
N ALA A 124 -2.51 -14.70 5.10
CA ALA A 124 -2.02 -14.91 3.74
C ALA A 124 -1.11 -13.77 3.28
N ILE A 125 -1.44 -12.54 3.66
CA ILE A 125 -0.66 -11.35 3.30
C ILE A 125 0.67 -11.32 4.06
N GLU A 126 0.65 -11.67 5.34
CA GLU A 126 1.84 -11.79 6.17
C GLU A 126 2.84 -12.77 5.56
N ALA A 127 2.37 -13.95 5.10
CA ALA A 127 3.20 -14.90 4.39
C ALA A 127 3.82 -14.29 3.12
N ILE A 128 3.05 -13.54 2.32
CA ILE A 128 3.57 -12.85 1.13
C ILE A 128 4.65 -11.82 1.52
N LEU A 129 4.42 -11.01 2.56
CA LEU A 129 5.38 -10.01 3.01
C LEU A 129 6.67 -10.65 3.52
N LEU A 130 6.56 -11.75 4.26
CA LEU A 130 7.70 -12.52 4.76
C LEU A 130 8.50 -13.17 3.64
N GLU A 131 7.86 -13.59 2.55
CA GLU A 131 8.51 -14.19 1.38
C GLU A 131 9.14 -13.15 0.45
N GLU A 132 8.44 -12.07 0.14
CA GLU A 132 8.78 -11.17 -0.97
C GLU A 132 9.55 -9.91 -0.51
N LEU A 133 9.29 -9.39 0.70
CA LEU A 133 9.84 -8.10 1.15
C LEU A 133 10.81 -8.25 2.33
N ALA A 134 10.36 -8.89 3.41
CA ALA A 134 11.07 -8.97 4.68
C ALA A 134 12.49 -9.59 4.63
N PRO A 135 12.84 -10.47 3.66
CA PRO A 135 14.21 -11.01 3.56
C PRO A 135 15.27 -9.98 3.20
N ARG A 136 14.88 -8.82 2.64
CA ARG A 136 15.81 -7.80 2.13
C ARG A 136 15.47 -6.38 2.57
N LEU A 137 14.28 -6.17 3.14
CA LEU A 137 13.74 -4.86 3.47
C LEU A 137 13.20 -4.83 4.90
N GLU A 138 13.21 -3.63 5.48
CA GLU A 138 12.46 -3.33 6.70
C GLU A 138 11.01 -3.02 6.33
N VAL A 139 10.08 -3.80 6.86
CA VAL A 139 8.65 -3.69 6.58
C VAL A 139 7.92 -3.39 7.88
N TYR A 140 7.13 -2.34 7.90
CA TYR A 140 6.37 -1.87 9.04
C TYR A 140 4.87 -1.95 8.76
N VAL A 141 4.18 -2.74 9.56
CA VAL A 141 2.73 -2.95 9.50
C VAL A 141 2.09 -2.18 10.64
N TYR A 142 1.14 -1.32 10.29
CA TYR A 142 0.46 -0.44 11.23
C TYR A 142 -0.92 -0.98 11.56
N ASP A 143 -1.12 -1.27 12.84
CA ASP A 143 -2.43 -1.57 13.42
C ASP A 143 -3.17 -0.29 13.79
N GLU A 144 -4.48 -0.30 13.57
CA GLU A 144 -5.35 0.78 14.05
C GLU A 144 -5.29 0.84 15.58
N PRO A 145 -5.21 2.03 16.19
CA PRO A 145 -5.29 2.16 17.64
C PRO A 145 -6.64 1.61 18.12
N PRO A 146 -6.69 0.96 19.30
CA PRO A 146 -7.95 0.51 19.86
C PRO A 146 -8.88 1.71 20.03
N PRO A 147 -10.20 1.56 19.82
CA PRO A 147 -11.15 2.64 20.07
C PRO A 147 -10.97 3.14 21.50
N GLU A 148 -10.85 4.46 21.68
CA GLU A 148 -10.82 5.07 22.99
C GLU A 148 -12.08 4.64 23.77
N ALA A 149 -11.86 4.10 24.97
CA ALA A 149 -12.90 3.54 25.83
C ALA A 149 -13.74 4.64 26.52
#